data_AF-A0A7Z7W114-F1
#
_entry.id   AF-A0A7Z7W114-F1
#
_cell.length_a   1.000
_cell.length_b   1.000
_cell.length_c   1.000
_cell.angle_alpha   90.00
_cell.angle_beta   90.00
_cell.angle_gamma   90.00
#
_symmetry.space_group_name_H-M   'P 1'
#
loop_
_entity.id
_entity.type
_entity.pdbx_description
1 polymer ?
#
loop_
_entity_poly.entity_id
_entity_poly.type
_entity_poly.pdbx_seq_one_letter_code
_entity_poly.pdbx_strand_id
1 'polypeptide(L)'
;MMKVWFLNLDRNTRTAKGYYFVKKFYEKDKFSDRKNYKVEMKNNKIILLDKVNDPNLKERIENFKFFGQYANFKDLENYNNGDVSINWNVPSYDVEYKMSNKDENVKQLRSRYNIPTDKAPMLKMHIDGDLKGSSVGYKRLEIDFSKEDRDISVIDYLSYKPAKK
;
A
#
# COMPACT_ATOMS: atom_id res chain seq x y z
N MET A 1 -8.98 4.09 -11.59
CA MET A 1 -7.69 3.53 -12.07
C MET A 1 -6.88 3.11 -10.85
N MET A 2 -6.24 1.94 -10.90
CA MET A 2 -5.41 1.42 -9.81
C MET A 2 -3.96 1.29 -10.27
N LYS A 3 -3.02 1.64 -9.40
CA LYS A 3 -1.58 1.54 -9.64
C LYS A 3 -0.98 0.74 -8.49
N VAL A 4 -0.29 -0.36 -8.80
CA VAL A 4 0.17 -1.32 -7.79
C VAL A 4 1.65 -1.56 -7.94
N TRP A 5 2.31 -1.56 -6.80
CA TRP A 5 3.71 -1.89 -6.63
C TRP A 5 3.83 -3.14 -5.80
N PHE A 6 4.58 -4.12 -6.29
CA PHE A 6 4.84 -5.36 -5.58
C PHE A 6 6.33 -5.64 -5.59
N LEU A 7 6.88 -6.01 -4.44
CA LEU A 7 8.27 -6.41 -4.28
C LEU A 7 8.33 -7.66 -3.40
N ASN A 8 8.98 -8.71 -3.89
CA ASN A 8 9.33 -9.87 -3.10
C ASN A 8 10.78 -9.73 -2.61
N LEU A 9 10.96 -9.70 -1.29
CA LEU A 9 12.25 -9.61 -0.62
C LEU A 9 12.70 -11.02 -0.20
N ASP A 10 13.56 -11.64 -0.99
CA ASP A 10 14.12 -12.95 -0.67
C ASP A 10 15.35 -12.79 0.23
N ARG A 11 15.18 -13.19 1.50
CA ARG A 11 16.24 -13.13 2.52
C ARG A 11 17.35 -14.16 2.30
N ASN A 12 17.06 -15.29 1.62
CA ASN A 12 18.03 -16.34 1.36
C ASN A 12 19.01 -15.91 0.27
N THR A 13 18.48 -15.43 -0.86
CA THR A 13 19.29 -14.97 -1.99
C THR A 13 19.74 -13.52 -1.85
N ARG A 14 19.21 -12.78 -0.86
CA ARG A 14 19.40 -11.33 -0.66
C ARG A 14 19.03 -10.53 -1.91
N THR A 15 18.00 -10.98 -2.63
CA THR A 15 17.48 -10.32 -3.82
C THR A 15 16.09 -9.75 -3.59
N ALA A 16 15.76 -8.69 -4.33
CA ALA A 16 14.47 -8.03 -4.24
C ALA A 16 13.93 -7.79 -5.65
N LYS A 17 12.91 -8.55 -6.04
CA LYS A 17 12.35 -8.52 -7.40
C LYS A 17 10.84 -8.37 -7.34
N GLY A 18 10.28 -7.73 -8.35
CA GLY A 18 8.87 -7.41 -8.32
C GLY A 18 8.36 -6.84 -9.62
N TYR A 19 7.23 -6.17 -9.53
CA TYR A 19 6.61 -5.51 -10.67
C TYR A 19 5.79 -4.29 -10.26
N TYR A 20 5.70 -3.35 -11.17
CA TYR A 20 4.74 -2.26 -11.16
C TYR A 20 3.67 -2.53 -12.21
N PHE A 21 2.40 -2.26 -11.90
CA PHE A 21 1.37 -2.29 -12.93
C PHE A 21 0.31 -1.23 -12.75
N VAL A 22 -0.30 -0.86 -13.88
CA VAL A 22 -1.47 0.02 -13.93
C VAL A 22 -2.65 -0.80 -14.45
N LYS A 23 -3.76 -0.75 -13.72
CA LYS A 23 -5.04 -1.31 -14.12
C LYS A 23 -6.05 -0.17 -14.29
N LYS A 24 -6.61 -0.04 -15.49
CA LYS A 24 -7.74 0.87 -15.74
C LYS A 24 -9.04 0.06 -15.66
N PHE A 25 -10.01 0.61 -14.96
CA PHE A 25 -11.37 0.09 -14.92
C PHE A 25 -12.20 0.97 -15.84
N TYR A 26 -12.97 0.33 -16.70
CA TYR A 26 -13.90 0.99 -17.61
C TYR A 26 -15.32 0.61 -17.19
N GLU A 27 -16.29 1.44 -17.56
CA GLU A 27 -17.71 1.08 -17.42
C GLU A 27 -18.07 -0.11 -18.31
N LYS A 28 -19.28 -0.64 -18.09
CA LYS A 28 -19.83 -1.86 -18.73
C LYS A 28 -19.39 -1.99 -20.20
N ASP A 29 -18.96 -3.20 -20.55
CA ASP A 29 -18.60 -3.66 -21.90
C ASP A 29 -17.15 -3.44 -22.38
N LYS A 30 -16.24 -2.95 -21.52
CA LYS A 30 -14.80 -2.87 -21.84
C LYS A 30 -13.94 -3.72 -20.90
N PHE A 31 -13.09 -4.58 -21.48
CA PHE A 31 -12.10 -5.36 -20.74
C PHE A 31 -11.09 -4.44 -20.05
N SER A 32 -10.69 -4.80 -18.83
CA SER A 32 -9.68 -4.02 -18.10
C SER A 32 -8.30 -4.17 -18.74
N ASP A 33 -7.64 -3.06 -19.05
CA ASP A 33 -6.25 -3.08 -19.50
C ASP A 33 -5.31 -3.17 -18.30
N ARG A 34 -4.32 -4.08 -18.38
CA ARG A 34 -3.23 -4.22 -17.41
C ARG A 34 -1.89 -4.15 -18.13
N LYS A 35 -1.05 -3.19 -17.74
CA LYS A 35 0.33 -3.10 -18.21
C LYS A 35 1.29 -3.32 -17.04
N ASN A 36 2.18 -4.31 -17.17
CA ASN A 36 3.13 -4.73 -16.14
C ASN A 36 4.55 -4.33 -16.52
N TYR A 37 5.36 -3.96 -15.52
CA TYR A 37 6.75 -3.58 -15.65
C TYR A 37 7.57 -4.30 -14.58
N LYS A 38 8.55 -5.10 -14.98
CA LYS A 38 9.45 -5.82 -14.06
C LYS A 38 10.43 -4.85 -13.42
N VAL A 39 10.62 -4.99 -12.11
CA VAL A 39 11.56 -4.18 -11.34
C VAL A 39 12.44 -5.03 -10.44
N GLU A 40 13.60 -4.50 -10.11
CA GLU A 40 14.52 -5.03 -9.11
C GLU A 40 14.87 -3.92 -8.12
N MET A 41 15.04 -4.23 -6.84
CA MET A 41 15.56 -3.29 -5.85
C MET A 41 17.01 -3.62 -5.49
N LYS A 42 17.91 -2.65 -5.64
CA LYS A 42 19.32 -2.75 -5.22
C LYS A 42 19.71 -1.51 -4.44
N ASN A 43 20.36 -1.68 -3.29
CA ASN A 43 20.82 -0.57 -2.44
C ASN A 43 19.72 0.48 -2.18
N ASN A 44 18.51 0.00 -1.85
CA ASN A 44 17.32 0.82 -1.60
C ASN A 44 16.84 1.68 -2.79
N LYS A 45 17.24 1.33 -4.03
CA LYS A 45 16.81 1.96 -5.28
C LYS A 45 16.06 0.96 -6.14
N ILE A 46 14.94 1.39 -6.72
CA ILE A 46 14.18 0.62 -7.71
C ILE A 46 14.82 0.81 -9.08
N ILE A 47 15.07 -0.31 -9.77
CA ILE A 47 15.63 -0.36 -11.12
C ILE A 47 14.57 -1.00 -12.03
N LEU A 48 14.20 -0.31 -13.10
CA LEU A 48 13.30 -0.84 -14.12
C LEU A 48 14.06 -1.79 -15.05
N LEU A 49 13.57 -3.02 -15.20
CA LEU A 49 14.20 -4.05 -16.04
C LEU A 49 13.66 -4.04 -17.48
N ASP A 50 12.41 -3.63 -17.67
CA ASP A 50 11.77 -3.60 -18.99
C ASP A 50 12.12 -2.32 -19.75
N LYS A 51 12.28 -2.40 -21.08
CA LYS A 51 12.49 -1.21 -21.92
C LYS A 51 11.21 -0.37 -21.95
N VAL A 52 11.34 0.92 -21.62
CA VAL A 52 10.25 1.89 -21.64
C VAL A 52 10.72 3.14 -22.40
N ASN A 53 9.95 3.52 -23.43
CA ASN A 53 10.25 4.68 -24.26
C ASN A 53 9.86 6.01 -23.59
N ASP A 54 8.92 5.99 -22.64
CA ASP A 54 8.43 7.18 -21.92
C ASP A 54 9.37 7.49 -20.73
N PRO A 55 10.17 8.58 -20.79
CA PRO A 55 11.11 8.92 -19.72
C PRO A 55 10.42 9.26 -18.40
N ASN A 56 9.25 9.90 -18.44
CA ASN A 56 8.50 10.29 -17.24
C ASN A 56 7.99 9.06 -16.50
N LEU A 57 7.56 8.04 -17.24
CA LEU A 57 7.16 6.77 -16.66
C LEU A 57 8.34 6.05 -16.02
N LYS A 58 9.50 6.02 -16.68
CA LYS A 58 10.72 5.41 -16.12
C LYS A 58 11.13 6.11 -14.82
N GLU A 59 11.22 7.44 -14.84
CA GLU A 59 11.58 8.23 -13.66
C GLU A 59 10.60 7.99 -12.50
N ARG A 60 9.30 8.03 -12.78
CA ARG A 60 8.28 7.73 -11.78
C ARG A 60 8.42 6.33 -11.18
N ILE A 61 8.90 5.36 -11.98
CA ILE A 61 9.11 4.00 -11.50
C ILE A 61 10.33 3.89 -10.60
N GLU A 62 11.46 4.47 -11.02
CA GLU A 62 12.73 4.37 -10.31
C GLU A 62 12.76 5.23 -9.04
N ASN A 63 12.02 6.35 -9.01
CA ASN A 63 11.85 7.23 -7.85
C ASN A 63 10.76 6.79 -6.87
N PHE A 64 10.08 5.66 -7.13
CA PHE A 64 9.01 5.18 -6.26
C PHE A 64 9.53 4.83 -4.86
N LYS A 65 8.74 5.19 -3.85
CA LYS A 65 8.95 4.76 -2.45
C LYS A 65 7.68 4.08 -1.94
N PHE A 66 7.84 2.90 -1.34
CA PHE A 66 6.77 2.22 -0.61
C PHE A 66 6.35 3.04 0.61
N PHE A 67 5.09 2.93 1.01
CA PHE A 67 4.56 3.69 2.15
C PHE A 67 5.36 3.40 3.42
N GLY A 68 5.71 2.14 3.67
CA GLY A 68 6.58 1.74 4.79
C GLY A 68 7.99 2.36 4.80
N GLN A 69 8.45 3.03 3.73
CA GLN A 69 9.75 3.71 3.71
C GLN A 69 9.69 5.17 4.21
N TYR A 70 8.50 5.77 4.33
CA TYR A 70 8.34 7.17 4.76
C TYR A 70 7.19 7.39 5.74
N ALA A 71 6.33 6.40 5.96
CA ALA A 71 5.28 6.47 6.97
C ALA A 71 5.87 6.58 8.38
N ASN A 72 5.20 7.35 9.24
CA ASN A 72 5.57 7.58 10.62
C ASN A 72 4.31 7.55 11.51
N PHE A 73 4.15 6.49 12.29
CA PHE A 73 3.01 6.28 13.20
C PHE A 73 3.38 6.46 14.67
N LYS A 74 4.41 7.27 14.97
CA LYS A 74 4.84 7.53 16.37
C LYS A 74 3.70 8.05 17.26
N ASP A 75 2.77 8.79 16.69
CA ASP A 75 1.64 9.39 17.40
C ASP A 75 0.36 8.56 17.27
N LEU A 76 0.44 7.27 16.92
CA LEU A 76 -0.76 6.42 16.77
C LEU A 76 -1.59 6.36 18.06
N GLU A 77 -0.94 6.40 19.23
CA GLU A 77 -1.61 6.45 20.54
C GLU A 77 -2.46 7.71 20.72
N ASN A 78 -2.12 8.80 20.02
CA ASN A 78 -2.87 10.05 20.03
C ASN A 78 -4.07 10.05 19.08
N TYR A 79 -4.27 8.97 18.30
CA TYR A 79 -5.41 8.83 17.42
C TYR A 79 -6.62 8.49 18.28
N ASN A 80 -7.44 9.49 18.56
CA ASN A 80 -8.60 9.36 19.44
C ASN A 80 -9.77 8.63 18.75
N ASN A 81 -10.62 7.99 19.56
CA ASN A 81 -11.87 7.36 19.14
C ASN A 81 -11.68 6.30 18.04
N GLY A 82 -10.73 5.38 18.25
CA GLY A 82 -10.56 4.23 17.38
C GLY A 82 -11.70 3.24 17.55
N ASP A 83 -12.34 2.85 16.45
CA ASP A 83 -13.29 1.75 16.45
C ASP A 83 -12.52 0.44 16.29
N VAL A 84 -12.58 -0.41 17.32
CA VAL A 84 -11.90 -1.72 17.35
C VAL A 84 -12.93 -2.81 17.20
N SER A 85 -12.72 -3.73 16.26
CA SER A 85 -13.53 -4.94 16.14
C SER A 85 -12.67 -6.19 16.15
N ILE A 86 -13.18 -7.24 16.79
CA ILE A 86 -12.46 -8.50 17.00
C ILE A 86 -13.36 -9.66 16.60
N ASN A 87 -12.88 -10.50 15.69
CA ASN A 87 -13.54 -11.74 15.32
C ASN A 87 -12.72 -12.94 15.82
N TRP A 88 -13.15 -13.52 16.94
CA TRP A 88 -12.47 -14.67 17.56
C TRP A 88 -12.60 -15.98 16.78
N ASN A 89 -13.56 -16.10 15.85
CA ASN A 89 -13.74 -17.34 15.07
C ASN A 89 -12.66 -17.51 13.98
N VAL A 90 -12.10 -16.40 13.47
CA VAL A 90 -11.07 -16.37 12.41
C VAL A 90 -9.71 -15.89 12.94
N PRO A 91 -9.60 -15.62 14.24
CA PRO A 91 -8.82 -14.50 14.82
C PRO A 91 -8.47 -13.38 13.83
N SER A 92 -9.37 -12.41 13.67
CA SER A 92 -9.11 -11.17 12.94
C SER A 92 -9.38 -9.94 13.80
N TYR A 93 -8.61 -8.89 13.55
CA TYR A 93 -8.64 -7.64 14.31
C TYR A 93 -8.66 -6.48 13.33
N ASP A 94 -9.66 -5.62 13.47
CA ASP A 94 -9.80 -4.42 12.66
C ASP A 94 -9.79 -3.20 13.57
N VAL A 95 -9.10 -2.16 13.13
CA VAL A 95 -9.10 -0.87 13.81
C VAL A 95 -9.27 0.25 12.79
N GLU A 96 -10.20 1.17 13.07
CA GLU A 96 -10.43 2.36 12.27
C GLU A 96 -10.18 3.64 13.08
N TYR A 97 -9.42 4.58 12.53
CA TYR A 97 -9.13 5.86 13.16
C TYR A 97 -9.31 7.03 12.20
N LYS A 98 -10.01 8.07 12.65
CA LYS A 98 -10.10 9.31 11.89
C LYS A 98 -8.78 10.06 11.95
N MET A 99 -8.16 10.29 10.80
CA MET A 99 -6.91 11.03 10.73
C MET A 99 -7.16 12.53 10.60
N SER A 100 -6.21 13.34 11.04
CA SER A 100 -6.21 14.78 10.75
C SER A 100 -5.56 15.06 9.40
N ASN A 101 -6.05 16.04 8.64
CA ASN A 101 -5.30 16.55 7.48
C ASN A 101 -3.96 17.19 7.85
N LYS A 102 -3.75 17.51 9.14
CA LYS A 102 -2.46 18.00 9.66
C LYS A 102 -1.46 16.87 9.95
N ASP A 103 -1.92 15.61 9.94
CA ASP A 103 -1.06 14.45 10.14
C ASP A 103 0.03 14.35 9.06
N GLU A 104 1.24 13.98 9.47
CA GLU A 104 2.40 13.97 8.58
C GLU A 104 2.26 12.91 7.48
N ASN A 105 1.69 11.74 7.77
CA ASN A 105 1.44 10.72 6.74
C ASN A 105 0.44 11.22 5.71
N VAL A 106 -0.61 11.91 6.14
CA VAL A 106 -1.61 12.50 5.24
C VAL A 106 -0.97 13.54 4.32
N LYS A 107 -0.11 14.42 4.86
CA LYS A 107 0.67 15.39 4.05
C LYS A 107 1.60 14.70 3.05
N GLN A 108 2.34 13.67 3.47
CA GLN A 108 3.24 12.90 2.61
C GLN A 108 2.48 12.20 1.47
N LEU A 109 1.28 11.69 1.72
CA LEU A 109 0.47 11.07 0.67
C LEU A 109 -0.02 12.11 -0.33
N ARG A 110 -0.52 13.26 0.14
CA ARG A 110 -1.01 14.36 -0.72
C ARG A 110 0.09 15.01 -1.55
N SER A 111 1.34 15.04 -1.08
CA SER A 111 2.46 15.56 -1.87
C SER A 111 2.93 14.60 -2.97
N ARG A 112 2.70 13.28 -2.79
CA ARG A 112 3.12 12.22 -3.74
C ARG A 112 2.04 11.83 -4.73
N TYR A 113 0.78 11.99 -4.37
CA TYR A 113 -0.37 11.54 -5.15
C TYR A 113 -1.39 12.65 -5.32
N ASN A 114 -1.94 12.77 -6.53
CA ASN A 114 -3.08 13.64 -6.79
C ASN A 114 -4.34 13.05 -6.17
N ILE A 115 -4.63 13.41 -4.91
CA ILE A 115 -5.80 12.98 -4.14
C ILE A 115 -6.85 14.12 -4.21
N PRO A 116 -7.90 14.00 -5.06
CA PRO A 116 -8.83 15.09 -5.40
C PRO A 116 -9.91 15.30 -4.31
N THR A 117 -9.49 15.46 -3.06
CA THR A 117 -10.40 15.67 -1.93
C THR A 117 -9.68 16.27 -0.75
N ASP A 118 -10.22 17.33 -0.16
CA ASP A 118 -9.68 17.92 1.07
C ASP A 118 -10.25 17.30 2.35
N LYS A 119 -11.11 16.27 2.24
CA LYS A 119 -11.63 15.57 3.42
C LYS A 119 -10.50 14.83 4.14
N ALA A 120 -10.57 14.84 5.47
CA ALA A 120 -9.73 14.03 6.34
C ALA A 120 -9.96 12.53 6.04
N PRO A 121 -8.89 11.73 5.90
CA PRO A 121 -9.02 10.30 5.62
C PRO A 121 -9.29 9.47 6.88
N MET A 122 -9.65 8.22 6.65
CA MET A 122 -9.72 7.16 7.66
C MET A 122 -8.49 6.25 7.53
N LEU A 123 -7.78 6.02 8.64
CA LEU A 123 -6.82 4.93 8.75
C LEU A 123 -7.59 3.66 9.12
N LYS A 124 -7.45 2.62 8.30
CA LYS A 124 -8.02 1.29 8.53
C LYS A 124 -6.88 0.28 8.61
N MET A 125 -6.81 -0.47 9.70
CA MET A 125 -5.81 -1.50 9.92
C MET A 125 -6.51 -2.83 10.11
N HIS A 126 -6.03 -3.85 9.41
CA HIS A 126 -6.57 -5.19 9.49
C HIS A 126 -5.44 -6.20 9.71
N ILE A 127 -5.61 -7.05 10.71
CA ILE A 127 -4.67 -8.10 11.09
C ILE A 127 -5.41 -9.43 11.14
N ASP A 128 -4.94 -10.40 10.36
CA ASP A 128 -5.33 -11.80 10.49
C ASP A 128 -4.30 -12.60 11.27
N GLY A 129 -4.79 -13.56 12.06
CA GLY A 129 -4.00 -14.50 12.83
C GLY A 129 -3.74 -14.03 14.26
N ASP A 130 -3.15 -14.92 15.06
CA ASP A 130 -2.83 -14.65 16.46
C ASP A 130 -1.96 -13.40 16.63
N LEU A 131 -2.45 -12.41 17.41
CA LEU A 131 -1.74 -11.16 17.73
C LEU A 131 -0.37 -11.42 18.36
N LYS A 132 -0.17 -12.56 19.03
CA LYS A 132 1.12 -12.94 19.64
C LYS A 132 2.18 -13.32 18.60
N GLY A 133 1.86 -13.32 17.30
CA GLY A 133 2.83 -13.43 16.21
C GLY A 133 3.28 -14.85 15.87
N SER A 134 2.57 -15.87 16.39
CA SER A 134 2.85 -17.29 16.16
C SER A 134 2.46 -17.79 14.76
N SER A 135 1.73 -16.98 13.99
CA SER A 135 1.15 -17.36 12.70
C SER A 135 1.67 -16.52 11.53
N VAL A 136 1.59 -17.08 10.31
CA VAL A 136 1.77 -16.35 9.05
C VAL A 136 0.61 -15.38 8.90
N GLY A 137 0.68 -14.26 9.62
CA GLY A 137 -0.39 -13.27 9.68
C GLY A 137 -0.39 -12.33 8.48
N TYR A 138 -1.57 -11.88 8.09
CA TYR A 138 -1.76 -10.86 7.08
C TYR A 138 -1.91 -9.51 7.79
N LYS A 139 -1.12 -8.52 7.38
CA LYS A 139 -1.23 -7.15 7.87
C LYS A 139 -1.53 -6.23 6.70
N ARG A 140 -2.68 -5.59 6.75
CA ARG A 140 -3.13 -4.59 5.78
C ARG A 140 -3.29 -3.26 6.50
N LEU A 141 -2.78 -2.21 5.87
CA LEU A 141 -3.02 -0.84 6.27
C LEU A 141 -3.60 -0.09 5.08
N GLU A 142 -4.69 0.62 5.31
CA GLU A 142 -5.38 1.42 4.30
C GLU A 142 -5.62 2.84 4.81
N ILE A 143 -5.26 3.83 4.00
CA ILE A 143 -5.65 5.22 4.19
C ILE A 143 -6.74 5.54 3.16
N ASP A 144 -7.98 5.63 3.64
CA ASP A 144 -9.18 5.81 2.85
C ASP A 144 -9.57 7.30 2.78
N PHE A 145 -9.56 7.85 1.56
CA PHE A 145 -9.96 9.21 1.22
C PHE A 145 -11.31 9.26 0.48
N SER A 146 -12.05 8.15 0.48
CA SER A 146 -13.24 7.99 -0.36
C SER A 146 -14.34 9.00 -0.02
N LYS A 147 -15.16 9.28 -1.03
CA LYS A 147 -16.42 10.02 -0.93
C LYS A 147 -17.54 9.15 -1.50
N GLU A 148 -18.78 9.50 -1.22
CA GLU A 148 -20.00 8.78 -1.65
C GLU A 148 -19.90 8.18 -3.07
N ASP A 149 -19.42 8.97 -4.06
CA ASP A 149 -19.35 8.52 -5.46
C ASP A 149 -17.96 8.11 -5.95
N ARG A 150 -16.93 8.11 -5.09
CA ARG A 150 -15.54 7.86 -5.50
C ARG A 150 -14.72 7.15 -4.43
N ASP A 151 -14.30 5.93 -4.75
CA ASP A 151 -13.34 5.16 -3.97
C ASP A 151 -11.90 5.64 -4.23
N ILE A 152 -11.23 6.14 -3.19
CA ILE A 152 -9.87 6.65 -3.26
C ILE A 152 -9.11 6.20 -2.02
N SER A 153 -8.28 5.17 -2.16
CA SER A 153 -7.49 4.65 -1.06
C SER A 153 -6.02 4.46 -1.43
N VAL A 154 -5.16 4.61 -0.43
CA VAL A 154 -3.78 4.13 -0.48
C VAL A 154 -3.68 2.92 0.44
N ILE A 155 -3.29 1.78 -0.11
CA ILE A 155 -3.25 0.52 0.63
C ILE A 155 -1.83 -0.04 0.59
N ASP A 156 -1.30 -0.37 1.76
CA ASP A 156 -0.01 -1.01 1.95
C ASP A 156 -0.21 -2.40 2.56
N TYR A 157 0.60 -3.34 2.09
CA TYR A 157 0.54 -4.75 2.49
C TYR A 157 1.95 -5.24 2.80
N LEU A 158 2.11 -5.82 3.98
CA LEU A 158 3.36 -6.46 4.37
C LEU A 158 3.07 -7.85 4.93
N SER A 159 3.67 -8.87 4.31
CA SER A 159 3.51 -10.25 4.71
C SER A 159 4.85 -10.96 4.71
N TYR A 160 5.14 -11.66 5.80
CA TYR A 160 6.29 -12.54 5.91
C TYR A 160 5.85 -13.97 5.60
N LYS A 161 6.42 -14.57 4.55
CA LYS A 161 6.08 -15.93 4.11
C LYS A 161 7.35 -16.79 4.07
N PRO A 162 7.24 -18.10 4.33
CA PRO A 162 8.34 -19.03 4.08
C PRO A 162 8.83 -18.92 2.62
N ALA A 163 10.13 -19.08 2.42
CA ALA A 163 10.67 -19.17 1.07
C ALA A 163 10.04 -20.36 0.34
N LYS A 164 9.70 -20.17 -0.95
CA LYS A 164 9.32 -21.30 -1.79
C LYS A 164 10.52 -22.24 -1.87
N LYS A 165 10.29 -23.53 -1.57
CA LYS A 165 11.28 -24.58 -1.77
C LYS A 165 11.61 -24.73 -3.25
#